data_AF-A0A2V6KGI4-F1
#
_entry.id   AF-A0A2V6KGI4-F1
#
_cell.length_a   1.000
_cell.length_b   1.000
_cell.length_c   1.000
_cell.angle_alpha   90.00
_cell.angle_beta   90.00
_cell.angle_gamma   90.00
#
_symmetry.space_group_name_H-M   'P 1'
#
loop_
_entity.id
_entity.type
_entity.pdbx_description
1 polymer ?
#
loop_
_entity_poly.entity_id
_entity_poly.type
_entity_poly.pdbx_seq_one_letter_code
_entity_poly.pdbx_strand_id
1 'polypeptide(L)'
;MRKFFHSIANRAASMSMKLLFGYAAQIHVLRLENADRKGAFLLASNHISHFDPLIISSVVRRKIDWMAMAEFFPTPLLGHFLRAVDAFPADRHRADRKTIRTAIERLKQGRIVGVFPEGGIRDGARSLLEGALLRPGASTLAHMASVPIVPCVIIGSDRFYSKKSWRPVRRTQVWITFGNAISHSPDLEKSAARERIEQELATAFTILYNELREKFSLTSDDLPHPPRERMRVVGTPRCGVRGRRSAPTLPLTLRRFAATGMDSLMCASMNILQSRHRLHGRSRDEMERYVVECEKLTAHEYYAVRHDVDLVSRIGNGASVTWRSPIETDFPANNIARADFFPCPRGWHAPTVLMLHALMSASHIGYRRWATRFNELGWNACFVHLPYHYSRVPRGYWNGELAITADLIRNAEGLRQGVIEVRQLIAALRRRGCSDFGLLGTSYGGWIGALLAMVERDFRFVALMAPIVNVEHAVWESPATAFMRRELRREKIEPSLVARHFHLSSPMHNEPLCNAERVLFVAGEFDSIARPADLEKIHEKWRGSELLHVPQGHFGYRMLRETMARLKERGL
;
A
#
# COMPACT_ATOMS: atom_id res chain seq x y z
N MET A 1 24.61 -23.34 -13.85
CA MET A 1 24.67 -22.55 -12.59
C MET A 1 23.32 -21.97 -12.13
N ARG A 2 22.59 -21.19 -12.93
CA ARG A 2 21.33 -20.50 -12.50
C ARG A 2 20.25 -21.42 -11.90
N LYS A 3 20.00 -22.60 -12.49
CA LYS A 3 19.02 -23.61 -11.96
C LYS A 3 19.46 -24.21 -10.61
N PHE A 4 20.76 -24.34 -10.36
CA PHE A 4 21.32 -24.91 -9.14
C PHE A 4 21.21 -23.94 -7.96
N PHE A 5 21.60 -22.67 -8.16
CA PHE A 5 21.39 -21.59 -7.18
C PHE A 5 19.92 -21.38 -6.86
N HIS A 6 19.05 -21.45 -7.88
CA HIS A 6 17.61 -21.38 -7.68
C HIS A 6 17.10 -22.56 -6.83
N SER A 7 17.55 -23.79 -7.08
CA SER A 7 17.20 -24.96 -6.26
C SER A 7 17.66 -24.83 -4.79
N ILE A 8 18.83 -24.26 -4.53
CA ILE A 8 19.34 -24.06 -3.16
C ILE A 8 18.55 -22.98 -2.43
N ALA A 9 18.34 -21.82 -3.06
CA ALA A 9 17.52 -20.75 -2.49
C ALA A 9 16.10 -21.22 -2.17
N ASN A 10 15.53 -22.09 -3.02
CA ASN A 10 14.20 -22.64 -2.85
C ASN A 10 14.13 -23.63 -1.67
N ARG A 11 15.16 -24.47 -1.50
CA ARG A 11 15.27 -25.37 -0.33
C ARG A 11 15.49 -24.57 0.95
N ALA A 12 16.32 -23.53 0.91
CA ALA A 12 16.55 -22.64 2.04
C ALA A 12 15.27 -21.91 2.46
N ALA A 13 14.51 -21.35 1.50
CA ALA A 13 13.23 -20.70 1.75
C ALA A 13 12.19 -21.67 2.33
N SER A 14 12.08 -22.88 1.77
CA SER A 14 11.19 -23.92 2.31
C SER A 14 11.59 -24.30 3.73
N MET A 15 12.88 -24.49 4.00
CA MET A 15 13.40 -24.80 5.34
C MET A 15 13.13 -23.67 6.33
N SER A 16 13.37 -22.40 5.95
CA SER A 16 13.10 -21.25 6.82
C SER A 16 11.62 -21.12 7.16
N MET A 17 10.72 -21.43 6.21
CA MET A 17 9.28 -21.41 6.48
C MET A 17 8.85 -22.55 7.41
N LYS A 18 9.44 -23.75 7.26
CA LYS A 18 9.24 -24.88 8.18
C LYS A 18 9.72 -24.54 9.60
N LEU A 19 10.87 -23.88 9.73
CA LEU A 19 11.39 -23.43 11.02
C LEU A 19 10.52 -22.34 11.64
N LEU A 20 10.10 -21.33 10.85
CA LEU A 20 9.27 -20.23 11.30
C LEU A 20 7.91 -20.72 11.84
N PHE A 21 7.20 -21.55 11.07
CA PHE A 21 5.91 -22.08 11.51
C PHE A 21 6.05 -23.23 12.50
N GLY A 22 7.13 -24.01 12.48
CA GLY A 22 7.42 -24.99 13.53
C GLY A 22 7.64 -24.34 14.90
N TYR A 23 8.15 -23.11 14.92
CA TYR A 23 8.34 -22.29 16.11
C TYR A 23 7.04 -21.62 16.59
N ALA A 24 6.26 -21.04 15.68
CA ALA A 24 5.08 -20.23 16.02
C ALA A 24 3.74 -20.99 16.02
N ALA A 25 3.65 -22.11 15.33
CA ALA A 25 2.42 -22.86 15.10
C ALA A 25 2.50 -24.28 15.68
N GLN A 26 1.33 -24.84 15.99
CA GLN A 26 1.13 -26.27 16.14
C GLN A 26 0.19 -26.71 15.02
N ILE A 27 0.75 -27.37 14.01
CA ILE A 27 0.04 -27.76 12.79
C ILE A 27 -0.42 -29.20 12.94
N HIS A 28 -1.73 -29.40 12.92
CA HIS A 28 -2.36 -30.72 12.89
C HIS A 28 -2.76 -31.04 11.45
N VAL A 29 -2.36 -32.22 10.98
CA VAL A 29 -2.54 -32.61 9.59
C VAL A 29 -3.27 -33.94 9.53
N LEU A 30 -4.36 -33.98 8.78
CA LEU A 30 -5.06 -35.21 8.46
C LEU A 30 -4.80 -35.59 7.01
N ARG A 31 -4.66 -36.90 6.79
CA ARG A 31 -4.58 -37.50 5.45
C ARG A 31 -3.44 -36.94 4.58
N LEU A 32 -2.29 -36.64 5.18
CA LEU A 32 -1.13 -36.06 4.47
C LEU A 32 -0.67 -36.94 3.28
N GLU A 33 -0.90 -38.25 3.35
CA GLU A 33 -0.66 -39.21 2.28
C GLU A 33 -1.37 -38.84 0.96
N ASN A 34 -2.51 -38.12 1.03
CA ASN A 34 -3.21 -37.63 -0.16
C ASN A 34 -2.48 -36.47 -0.85
N ALA A 35 -1.63 -35.73 -0.14
CA ALA A 35 -0.78 -34.69 -0.71
C ALA A 35 0.57 -35.25 -1.23
N ASP A 36 0.97 -36.44 -0.77
CA ASP A 36 2.22 -37.11 -1.17
C ASP A 36 2.06 -38.01 -2.41
N ARG A 37 0.97 -37.87 -3.15
CA ARG A 37 0.69 -38.61 -4.40
C ARG A 37 1.83 -38.48 -5.41
N LYS A 38 2.07 -39.54 -6.19
CA LYS A 38 2.95 -39.52 -7.35
C LYS A 38 2.26 -38.84 -8.53
N GLY A 39 3.03 -38.17 -9.39
CA GLY A 39 2.51 -37.48 -10.58
C GLY A 39 2.06 -36.04 -10.31
N ALA A 40 1.58 -35.35 -11.35
CA ALA A 40 1.04 -34.00 -11.22
C ALA A 40 -0.40 -34.04 -10.71
N PHE A 41 -0.76 -33.02 -9.92
CA PHE A 41 -2.13 -32.78 -9.51
C PHE A 41 -2.32 -31.29 -9.21
N LEU A 42 -3.57 -30.86 -9.29
CA LEU A 42 -3.98 -29.52 -8.89
C LEU A 42 -4.38 -29.55 -7.41
N LEU A 43 -3.73 -28.77 -6.56
CA LEU A 43 -4.11 -28.63 -5.16
C LEU A 43 -5.08 -27.47 -5.02
N ALA A 44 -6.33 -27.74 -4.64
CA ALA A 44 -7.36 -26.73 -4.45
C ALA A 44 -7.64 -26.52 -2.96
N SER A 45 -7.48 -25.29 -2.46
CA SER A 45 -7.69 -24.99 -1.04
C SER A 45 -8.56 -23.76 -0.80
N ASN A 46 -9.23 -23.69 0.35
CA ASN A 46 -9.90 -22.46 0.81
C ASN A 46 -8.86 -21.37 1.14
N HIS A 47 -9.25 -20.10 1.13
CA HIS A 47 -8.31 -18.99 1.33
C HIS A 47 -8.79 -18.01 2.41
N ILE A 48 -8.32 -18.20 3.63
CA ILE A 48 -8.70 -17.41 4.81
C ILE A 48 -7.59 -16.45 5.26
N SER A 49 -6.34 -16.64 4.81
CA SER A 49 -5.21 -15.79 5.19
C SER A 49 -4.10 -15.70 4.13
N HIS A 50 -3.30 -14.63 4.19
CA HIS A 50 -2.07 -14.52 3.37
C HIS A 50 -1.02 -15.61 3.70
N PHE A 51 -1.17 -16.28 4.84
CA PHE A 51 -0.24 -17.31 5.31
C PHE A 51 -0.59 -18.71 4.77
N ASP A 52 -1.80 -18.93 4.25
CA ASP A 52 -2.26 -20.25 3.76
C ASP A 52 -1.28 -20.93 2.80
N PRO A 53 -0.83 -20.31 1.68
CA PRO A 53 0.07 -20.99 0.75
C PRO A 53 1.41 -21.34 1.40
N LEU A 54 1.87 -20.53 2.36
CA LEU A 54 3.14 -20.73 3.04
C LEU A 54 3.05 -21.87 4.06
N ILE A 55 1.95 -21.92 4.83
CA ILE A 55 1.70 -22.99 5.80
C ILE A 55 1.50 -24.32 5.07
N ILE A 56 0.63 -24.38 4.06
CA ILE A 56 0.40 -25.62 3.30
C ILE A 56 1.70 -26.13 2.67
N SER A 57 2.51 -25.24 2.08
CA SER A 57 3.82 -25.60 1.51
C SER A 57 4.86 -26.04 2.54
N SER A 58 4.66 -25.72 3.84
CA SER A 58 5.53 -26.20 4.91
C SER A 58 5.26 -27.67 5.26
N VAL A 59 4.03 -28.15 4.99
CA VAL A 59 3.59 -29.52 5.33
C VAL A 59 3.79 -30.49 4.17
N VAL A 60 3.47 -30.06 2.95
CA VAL A 60 3.58 -30.91 1.75
C VAL A 60 5.05 -31.11 1.39
N ARG A 61 5.46 -32.37 1.19
CA ARG A 61 6.88 -32.72 0.93
C ARG A 61 7.37 -32.22 -0.42
N ARG A 62 6.47 -32.21 -1.41
CA ARG A 62 6.72 -31.76 -2.78
C ARG A 62 6.44 -30.26 -2.91
N LYS A 63 7.19 -29.58 -3.77
CA LYS A 63 7.00 -28.14 -4.02
C LYS A 63 5.65 -27.88 -4.68
N ILE A 64 4.93 -26.89 -4.16
CA ILE A 64 3.67 -26.40 -4.71
C ILE A 64 3.91 -25.07 -5.41
N ASP A 65 3.55 -25.01 -6.69
CA ASP A 65 3.63 -23.82 -7.50
C ASP A 65 2.31 -23.03 -7.37
N TRP A 66 2.30 -22.01 -6.52
CA TRP A 66 1.10 -21.23 -6.25
C TRP A 66 0.81 -20.17 -7.31
N MET A 67 -0.47 -20.05 -7.69
CA MET A 67 -0.96 -18.89 -8.43
C MET A 67 -1.04 -17.67 -7.50
N ALA A 68 -0.18 -16.68 -7.73
CA ALA A 68 -0.09 -15.46 -6.92
C ALA A 68 -0.48 -14.22 -7.74
N MET A 69 -0.94 -13.16 -7.07
CA MET A 69 -1.39 -11.93 -7.75
C MET A 69 -0.26 -11.34 -8.60
N ALA A 70 -0.54 -11.11 -9.89
CA ALA A 70 0.45 -10.59 -10.83
C ALA A 70 1.10 -9.28 -10.37
N GLU A 71 0.34 -8.44 -9.65
CA GLU A 71 0.78 -7.16 -9.07
C GLU A 71 1.93 -7.29 -8.06
N PHE A 72 2.15 -8.47 -7.48
CA PHE A 72 3.23 -8.70 -6.51
C PHE A 72 4.59 -9.01 -7.15
N PHE A 73 4.61 -9.41 -8.43
CA PHE A 73 5.83 -9.81 -9.13
C PHE A 73 6.76 -8.66 -9.54
N PRO A 74 6.27 -7.44 -9.84
CA PRO A 74 7.11 -6.26 -10.07
C PRO A 74 7.89 -5.79 -8.83
N THR A 75 7.39 -6.05 -7.63
CA THR A 75 8.07 -5.67 -6.38
C THR A 75 9.41 -6.43 -6.25
N PRO A 76 10.58 -5.79 -6.10
CA PRO A 76 11.87 -6.47 -6.19
C PRO A 76 12.04 -7.58 -5.15
N LEU A 77 11.83 -7.29 -3.87
CA LEU A 77 11.98 -8.27 -2.78
C LEU A 77 10.87 -9.32 -2.80
N LEU A 78 9.60 -8.87 -2.80
CA LEU A 78 8.45 -9.78 -2.78
C LEU A 78 8.37 -10.61 -4.06
N GLY A 79 8.59 -10.01 -5.22
CA GLY A 79 8.62 -10.71 -6.51
C GLY A 79 9.80 -11.66 -6.62
N HIS A 80 10.99 -11.32 -6.10
CA HIS A 80 12.11 -12.27 -6.03
C HIS A 80 11.78 -13.45 -5.10
N PHE A 81 11.19 -13.18 -3.94
CA PHE A 81 10.73 -14.22 -3.02
C PHE A 81 9.66 -15.11 -3.65
N LEU A 82 8.63 -14.52 -4.29
CA LEU A 82 7.57 -15.25 -4.98
C LEU A 82 8.12 -16.13 -6.10
N ARG A 83 9.08 -15.61 -6.89
CA ARG A 83 9.78 -16.40 -7.90
C ARG A 83 10.63 -17.51 -7.27
N ALA A 84 11.29 -17.27 -6.15
CA ALA A 84 12.02 -18.30 -5.42
C ALA A 84 11.09 -19.41 -4.92
N VAL A 85 9.90 -19.09 -4.43
CA VAL A 85 8.91 -20.14 -4.08
C VAL A 85 8.20 -20.73 -5.30
N ASP A 86 8.67 -20.50 -6.53
CA ASP A 86 8.04 -20.85 -7.82
C ASP A 86 6.57 -20.43 -7.94
N ALA A 87 6.14 -19.38 -7.23
CA ALA A 87 4.84 -18.77 -7.52
C ALA A 87 4.86 -18.14 -8.93
N PHE A 88 3.71 -18.11 -9.60
CA PHE A 88 3.57 -17.47 -10.91
C PHE A 88 2.41 -16.47 -10.95
N PRO A 89 2.54 -15.39 -11.76
CA PRO A 89 1.57 -14.31 -11.77
C PRO A 89 0.24 -14.77 -12.36
N ALA A 90 -0.85 -14.37 -11.70
CA ALA A 90 -2.23 -14.54 -12.12
C ALA A 90 -3.02 -13.24 -11.89
N ASP A 91 -3.82 -12.84 -12.87
CA ASP A 91 -4.77 -11.73 -12.76
C ASP A 91 -6.08 -12.24 -12.09
N ARG A 92 -6.61 -11.46 -11.14
CA ARG A 92 -7.83 -11.80 -10.37
C ARG A 92 -9.13 -11.45 -11.10
N HIS A 93 -9.06 -10.52 -12.04
CA HIS A 93 -10.19 -9.98 -12.79
C HIS A 93 -10.28 -10.58 -14.19
N ARG A 94 -9.17 -11.09 -14.74
CA ARG A 94 -9.13 -11.70 -16.07
C ARG A 94 -8.48 -13.09 -16.04
N ALA A 95 -9.13 -14.07 -16.64
CA ALA A 95 -8.51 -15.36 -16.95
C ALA A 95 -7.49 -15.18 -18.09
N ASP A 96 -6.29 -14.72 -17.76
CA ASP A 96 -5.24 -14.53 -18.75
C ASP A 96 -4.80 -15.88 -19.35
N ARG A 97 -4.86 -15.99 -20.68
CA ARG A 97 -4.44 -17.18 -21.43
C ARG A 97 -3.00 -17.60 -21.10
N LYS A 98 -2.12 -16.63 -20.83
CA LYS A 98 -0.72 -16.89 -20.46
C LYS A 98 -0.60 -17.60 -19.11
N THR A 99 -1.41 -17.20 -18.13
CA THR A 99 -1.45 -17.82 -16.80
C THR A 99 -1.94 -19.27 -16.89
N ILE A 100 -3.02 -19.51 -17.63
CA ILE A 100 -3.58 -20.85 -17.85
C ILE A 100 -2.54 -21.76 -18.53
N ARG A 101 -1.88 -21.26 -19.59
CA ARG A 101 -0.83 -22.00 -20.29
C ARG A 101 0.34 -22.36 -19.36
N THR A 102 0.79 -21.42 -18.55
CA THR A 102 1.89 -21.63 -17.58
C THR A 102 1.53 -22.71 -16.56
N ALA A 103 0.29 -22.70 -16.05
CA ALA A 103 -0.20 -23.72 -15.13
C ALA A 103 -0.22 -25.11 -15.77
N ILE A 104 -0.74 -25.22 -17.00
CA ILE A 104 -0.78 -26.49 -17.75
C ILE A 104 0.63 -27.01 -18.03
N GLU A 105 1.57 -26.15 -18.44
CA GLU A 105 2.97 -26.55 -18.69
C GLU A 105 3.64 -27.11 -17.43
N ARG A 106 3.40 -26.51 -16.26
CA ARG A 106 3.92 -27.00 -14.97
C ARG A 106 3.29 -28.32 -14.56
N LEU A 107 1.99 -28.48 -14.74
CA LEU A 107 1.30 -29.75 -14.49
C LEU A 107 1.82 -30.85 -15.42
N LYS A 108 2.02 -30.57 -16.71
CA LYS A 108 2.62 -31.54 -17.65
C LYS A 108 4.06 -31.94 -17.29
N GLN A 109 4.79 -31.09 -16.57
CA GLN A 109 6.12 -31.41 -16.03
C GLN A 109 6.08 -32.28 -14.76
N GLY A 110 4.91 -32.77 -14.35
CA GLY A 110 4.80 -33.56 -13.12
C GLY A 110 4.81 -32.70 -11.84
N ARG A 111 4.63 -31.37 -11.92
CA ARG A 111 4.66 -30.47 -10.75
C ARG A 111 3.26 -30.36 -10.12
N ILE A 112 3.22 -29.89 -8.88
CA ILE A 112 1.97 -29.58 -8.17
C ILE A 112 1.67 -28.09 -8.38
N VAL A 113 0.46 -27.76 -8.84
CA VAL A 113 0.01 -26.37 -8.95
C VAL A 113 -1.06 -26.10 -7.89
N GLY A 114 -0.87 -25.05 -7.10
CA GLY A 114 -1.78 -24.66 -6.03
C GLY A 114 -2.74 -23.55 -6.46
N VAL A 115 -4.03 -23.72 -6.21
CA VAL A 115 -5.10 -22.77 -6.55
C VAL A 115 -6.06 -22.55 -5.39
N PHE A 116 -6.59 -21.33 -5.31
CA PHE A 116 -7.64 -20.95 -4.37
C PHE A 116 -8.92 -20.65 -5.14
N PRO A 117 -9.89 -21.58 -5.23
CA PRO A 117 -11.08 -21.39 -6.06
C PRO A 117 -12.04 -20.30 -5.55
N GLU A 118 -11.77 -19.66 -4.40
CA GLU A 118 -12.44 -18.45 -3.91
C GLU A 118 -12.09 -17.16 -4.69
N GLY A 119 -10.97 -17.18 -5.44
CA GLY A 119 -10.49 -16.02 -6.20
C GLY A 119 -10.00 -14.84 -5.35
N GLY A 120 -9.85 -15.02 -4.03
CA GLY A 120 -9.38 -14.03 -3.07
C GLY A 120 -9.53 -14.56 -1.65
N ILE A 121 -9.06 -13.81 -0.65
CA ILE A 121 -9.28 -14.16 0.76
C ILE A 121 -10.73 -13.88 1.12
N ARG A 122 -11.45 -14.89 1.64
CA ARG A 122 -12.86 -14.81 2.00
C ARG A 122 -13.10 -15.29 3.44
N ASP A 123 -14.19 -14.79 4.03
CA ASP A 123 -14.66 -15.10 5.37
C ASP A 123 -16.21 -15.12 5.39
N GLY A 124 -16.79 -15.74 6.43
CA GLY A 124 -18.24 -15.85 6.64
C GLY A 124 -18.97 -16.46 5.43
N ALA A 125 -20.20 -15.98 5.15
CA ALA A 125 -21.06 -16.47 4.06
C ALA A 125 -20.46 -16.35 2.64
N ARG A 126 -19.28 -15.74 2.48
CA ARG A 126 -18.55 -15.65 1.20
C ARG A 126 -17.39 -16.64 1.08
N SER A 127 -17.14 -17.43 2.13
CA SER A 127 -16.15 -18.50 2.18
C SER A 127 -16.69 -19.78 1.55
N LEU A 128 -15.83 -20.58 0.91
CA LEU A 128 -16.22 -21.92 0.43
C LEU A 128 -16.67 -22.83 1.59
N LEU A 129 -16.14 -22.59 2.78
CA LEU A 129 -16.47 -23.35 3.99
C LEU A 129 -17.92 -23.12 4.44
N GLU A 130 -18.56 -22.04 3.98
CA GLU A 130 -19.95 -21.68 4.30
C GLU A 130 -20.86 -21.78 3.04
N GLY A 131 -20.43 -22.51 2.00
CA GLY A 131 -21.25 -22.82 0.82
C GLY A 131 -21.21 -21.79 -0.31
N ALA A 132 -20.23 -20.87 -0.34
CA ALA A 132 -20.07 -19.95 -1.47
C ALA A 132 -19.72 -20.69 -2.78
N LEU A 133 -20.05 -20.08 -3.92
CA LEU A 133 -19.78 -20.66 -5.24
C LEU A 133 -18.27 -20.70 -5.56
N LEU A 134 -17.81 -21.85 -6.06
CA LEU A 134 -16.47 -22.04 -6.60
C LEU A 134 -16.31 -21.24 -7.90
N ARG A 135 -15.14 -20.63 -8.11
CA ARG A 135 -14.80 -20.12 -9.45
C ARG A 135 -14.43 -21.29 -10.37
N PRO A 136 -14.91 -21.31 -11.63
CA PRO A 136 -14.70 -22.42 -12.57
C PRO A 136 -13.26 -22.56 -13.10
N GLY A 137 -12.31 -21.78 -12.57
CA GLY A 137 -10.91 -21.79 -13.00
C GLY A 137 -10.19 -23.09 -12.64
N ALA A 138 -10.48 -23.67 -11.47
CA ALA A 138 -9.82 -24.90 -11.02
C ALA A 138 -10.25 -26.13 -11.82
N SER A 139 -11.57 -26.30 -12.02
CA SER A 139 -12.15 -27.38 -12.84
C SER A 139 -11.67 -27.31 -14.29
N THR A 140 -11.63 -26.11 -14.86
CA THR A 140 -11.11 -25.86 -16.22
C THR A 140 -9.65 -26.26 -16.36
N LEU A 141 -8.80 -25.87 -15.40
CA LEU A 141 -7.37 -26.19 -15.44
C LEU A 141 -7.10 -27.68 -15.31
N ALA A 142 -7.77 -28.35 -14.38
CA ALA A 142 -7.60 -29.78 -14.15
C ALA A 142 -8.00 -30.62 -15.37
N HIS A 143 -9.17 -30.30 -15.97
CA HIS A 143 -9.64 -30.96 -17.18
C HIS A 143 -8.71 -30.72 -18.37
N MET A 144 -8.25 -29.49 -18.60
CA MET A 144 -7.32 -29.18 -19.71
C MET A 144 -5.93 -29.79 -19.55
N ALA A 145 -5.47 -29.98 -18.32
CA ALA A 145 -4.18 -30.59 -18.02
C ALA A 145 -4.25 -32.12 -17.87
N SER A 146 -5.44 -32.71 -17.88
CA SER A 146 -5.67 -34.14 -17.62
C SER A 146 -5.03 -34.61 -16.30
N VAL A 147 -5.18 -33.80 -15.23
CA VAL A 147 -4.65 -34.10 -13.90
C VAL A 147 -5.77 -34.13 -12.86
N PRO A 148 -5.64 -34.92 -11.79
CA PRO A 148 -6.62 -34.90 -10.71
C PRO A 148 -6.56 -33.62 -9.88
N ILE A 149 -7.66 -33.29 -9.19
CA ILE A 149 -7.71 -32.23 -8.17
C ILE A 149 -7.67 -32.87 -6.77
N VAL A 150 -6.76 -32.41 -5.93
CA VAL A 150 -6.72 -32.76 -4.50
C VAL A 150 -7.30 -31.60 -3.68
N PRO A 151 -8.45 -31.79 -3.00
CA PRO A 151 -9.01 -30.78 -2.12
C PRO A 151 -8.23 -30.68 -0.81
N CYS A 152 -8.08 -29.46 -0.28
CA CYS A 152 -7.35 -29.17 0.95
C CYS A 152 -8.08 -28.12 1.78
N VAL A 153 -8.49 -28.46 3.00
CA VAL A 153 -9.07 -27.48 3.93
C VAL A 153 -8.01 -27.04 4.93
N ILE A 154 -7.90 -25.73 5.16
CA ILE A 154 -7.07 -25.11 6.19
C ILE A 154 -7.92 -24.22 7.12
N ILE A 155 -7.70 -24.35 8.43
CA ILE A 155 -8.37 -23.57 9.48
C ILE A 155 -7.33 -23.04 10.48
N GLY A 156 -7.53 -21.82 10.99
CA GLY A 156 -6.72 -21.22 12.06
C GLY A 156 -5.51 -20.41 11.58
N SER A 157 -5.22 -20.38 10.27
CA SER A 157 -4.14 -19.58 9.70
C SER A 157 -4.40 -18.05 9.78
N ASP A 158 -5.68 -17.65 9.84
CA ASP A 158 -6.13 -16.27 10.07
C ASP A 158 -5.72 -15.74 11.46
N ARG A 159 -5.49 -16.61 12.43
CA ARG A 159 -5.00 -16.23 13.77
C ARG A 159 -3.65 -15.53 13.73
N PHE A 160 -2.83 -15.78 12.72
CA PHE A 160 -1.54 -15.10 12.53
C PHE A 160 -1.67 -13.62 12.14
N TYR A 161 -2.87 -13.10 11.88
CA TYR A 161 -3.08 -11.65 11.81
C TYR A 161 -2.89 -10.96 13.18
N SER A 162 -2.99 -11.70 14.28
CA SER A 162 -2.66 -11.20 15.62
C SER A 162 -1.17 -11.39 15.93
N LYS A 163 -0.49 -10.31 16.32
CA LYS A 163 0.93 -10.34 16.72
C LYS A 163 1.21 -11.31 17.89
N LYS A 164 0.20 -11.60 18.73
CA LYS A 164 0.35 -12.52 19.87
C LYS A 164 0.53 -13.97 19.42
N SER A 165 -0.05 -14.34 18.27
CA SER A 165 -0.04 -15.68 17.69
C SER A 165 1.34 -16.10 17.17
N TRP A 166 2.26 -15.14 17.01
CA TRP A 166 3.65 -15.38 16.61
C TRP A 166 4.59 -15.67 17.78
N ARG A 167 4.11 -15.58 19.04
CA ARG A 167 4.95 -15.83 20.22
C ARG A 167 5.11 -17.34 20.46
N PRO A 168 6.32 -17.82 20.79
CA PRO A 168 6.61 -19.25 20.98
C PRO A 168 5.76 -19.91 22.08
N VAL A 169 5.38 -19.12 23.10
CA VAL A 169 4.63 -19.61 24.26
C VAL A 169 3.17 -19.97 23.92
N ARG A 170 2.64 -19.51 22.78
CA ARG A 170 1.22 -19.64 22.42
C ARG A 170 0.99 -20.45 21.14
N ARG A 171 1.82 -21.46 20.87
CA ARG A 171 1.82 -22.32 19.65
C ARG A 171 0.46 -22.35 18.96
N THR A 172 0.30 -21.47 17.96
CA THR A 172 -1.02 -21.20 17.38
C THR A 172 -1.52 -22.43 16.66
N GLN A 173 -2.71 -22.90 17.01
CA GLN A 173 -3.27 -24.11 16.43
C GLN A 173 -3.72 -23.83 14.98
N VAL A 174 -3.25 -24.68 14.07
CA VAL A 174 -3.63 -24.69 12.66
C VAL A 174 -4.00 -26.12 12.28
N TRP A 175 -5.12 -26.28 11.58
CA TRP A 175 -5.60 -27.59 11.16
C TRP A 175 -5.67 -27.66 9.64
N ILE A 176 -5.14 -28.75 9.09
CA ILE A 176 -5.11 -29.00 7.65
C ILE A 176 -5.62 -30.42 7.40
N THR A 177 -6.49 -30.60 6.41
CA THR A 177 -6.89 -31.93 5.92
C THR A 177 -6.83 -31.98 4.40
N PHE A 178 -6.41 -33.12 3.86
CA PHE A 178 -6.34 -33.38 2.42
C PHE A 178 -7.33 -34.47 2.02
N GLY A 179 -8.24 -34.18 1.09
CA GLY A 179 -9.20 -35.15 0.60
C GLY A 179 -8.67 -36.03 -0.52
N ASN A 180 -9.52 -36.97 -0.92
CA ASN A 180 -9.20 -37.88 -2.02
C ASN A 180 -9.12 -37.12 -3.35
N ALA A 181 -8.25 -37.60 -4.23
CA ALA A 181 -8.07 -37.02 -5.55
C ALA A 181 -9.34 -37.21 -6.40
N ILE A 182 -9.90 -36.10 -6.85
CA ILE A 182 -11.00 -36.05 -7.81
C ILE A 182 -10.40 -36.25 -9.20
N SER A 183 -10.79 -37.34 -9.86
CA SER A 183 -10.24 -37.69 -11.18
C SER A 183 -10.78 -36.74 -12.25
N HIS A 184 -9.96 -36.50 -13.27
CA HIS A 184 -10.49 -35.91 -14.50
C HIS A 184 -11.30 -36.98 -15.24
N SER A 185 -12.49 -36.64 -15.72
CA SER A 185 -13.32 -37.55 -16.49
C SER A 185 -13.09 -37.28 -17.98
N PRO A 186 -12.28 -38.09 -18.69
CA PRO A 186 -12.00 -37.88 -20.10
C PRO A 186 -13.20 -38.17 -21.00
N ASP A 187 -14.11 -39.04 -20.55
CA ASP A 187 -15.24 -39.55 -21.34
C ASP A 187 -16.46 -38.62 -21.32
N LEU A 188 -16.42 -37.54 -20.55
CA LEU A 188 -17.51 -36.57 -20.44
C LEU A 188 -17.26 -35.35 -21.31
N GLU A 189 -18.34 -34.87 -21.95
CA GLU A 189 -18.43 -33.55 -22.58
C GLU A 189 -17.86 -32.46 -21.65
N LYS A 190 -17.12 -31.50 -22.22
CA LYS A 190 -16.30 -30.54 -21.45
C LYS A 190 -17.09 -29.75 -20.40
N SER A 191 -18.35 -29.43 -20.69
CA SER A 191 -19.22 -28.73 -19.74
C SER A 191 -19.63 -29.65 -18.58
N ALA A 192 -20.07 -30.86 -18.88
CA ALA A 192 -20.49 -31.85 -17.89
C ALA A 192 -19.33 -32.30 -16.98
N ALA A 193 -18.13 -32.46 -17.55
CA ALA A 193 -16.93 -32.80 -16.78
C ALA A 193 -16.58 -31.71 -15.75
N ARG A 194 -16.73 -30.42 -16.12
CA ARG A 194 -16.45 -29.29 -15.23
C ARG A 194 -17.44 -29.21 -14.09
N GLU A 195 -18.73 -29.30 -14.43
CA GLU A 195 -19.81 -29.22 -13.44
C GLU A 195 -19.69 -30.35 -12.42
N ARG A 196 -19.42 -31.58 -12.87
CA ARG A 196 -19.14 -32.72 -11.99
C ARG A 196 -17.95 -32.46 -11.07
N ILE A 197 -16.82 -32.00 -11.61
CA ILE A 197 -15.62 -31.70 -10.81
C ILE A 197 -15.93 -30.60 -9.78
N GLU A 198 -16.69 -29.58 -10.13
CA GLU A 198 -17.08 -28.50 -9.21
C GLU A 198 -17.98 -29.01 -8.09
N GLN A 199 -18.97 -29.83 -8.41
CA GLN A 199 -19.85 -30.45 -7.43
C GLN A 199 -19.06 -31.37 -6.48
N GLU A 200 -18.25 -32.29 -7.01
CA GLU A 200 -17.41 -33.17 -6.20
C GLU A 200 -16.44 -32.38 -5.31
N LEU A 201 -15.87 -31.28 -5.84
CA LEU A 201 -14.95 -30.42 -5.11
C LEU A 201 -15.66 -29.67 -3.97
N ALA A 202 -16.86 -29.14 -4.23
CA ALA A 202 -17.67 -28.46 -3.22
C ALA A 202 -18.05 -29.45 -2.09
N THR A 203 -18.54 -30.63 -2.45
CA THR A 203 -18.87 -31.69 -1.49
C THR A 203 -17.64 -32.11 -0.67
N ALA A 204 -16.48 -32.27 -1.33
CA ALA A 204 -15.24 -32.60 -0.63
C ALA A 204 -14.85 -31.51 0.38
N PHE A 205 -14.96 -30.22 0.03
CA PHE A 205 -14.70 -29.13 0.97
C PHE A 205 -15.61 -29.20 2.21
N THR A 206 -16.91 -29.44 2.02
CA THR A 206 -17.86 -29.57 3.14
C THR A 206 -17.54 -30.75 4.04
N ILE A 207 -17.26 -31.93 3.47
CA ILE A 207 -16.93 -33.14 4.23
C ILE A 207 -15.64 -32.92 5.03
N LEU A 208 -14.59 -32.42 4.39
CA LEU A 208 -13.30 -32.16 5.02
C LEU A 208 -13.38 -31.11 6.13
N TYR A 209 -14.19 -30.06 5.91
CA TYR A 209 -14.43 -29.03 6.92
C TYR A 209 -15.13 -29.61 8.15
N ASN A 210 -16.18 -30.40 7.97
CA ASN A 210 -16.89 -31.05 9.06
C ASN A 210 -16.02 -32.06 9.80
N GLU A 211 -15.20 -32.85 9.07
CA GLU A 211 -14.24 -33.79 9.68
C GLU A 211 -13.24 -33.06 10.60
N LEU A 212 -12.70 -31.91 10.17
CA LEU A 212 -11.82 -31.12 11.03
C LEU A 212 -12.55 -30.60 12.28
N ARG A 213 -13.79 -30.13 12.11
CA ARG A 213 -14.61 -29.62 13.22
C ARG A 213 -14.90 -30.68 14.26
N GLU A 214 -15.29 -31.88 13.83
CA GLU A 214 -15.60 -33.00 14.71
C GLU A 214 -14.36 -33.56 15.39
N LYS A 215 -13.31 -33.86 14.60
CA LYS A 215 -12.10 -34.53 15.13
C LYS A 215 -11.33 -33.70 16.15
N PHE A 216 -11.32 -32.38 15.97
CA PHE A 216 -10.60 -31.47 16.87
C PHE A 216 -11.55 -30.67 17.77
N SER A 217 -12.85 -30.99 17.77
CA SER A 217 -13.88 -30.29 18.55
C SER A 217 -13.79 -28.77 18.42
N LEU A 218 -13.68 -28.28 17.18
CA LEU A 218 -13.41 -26.86 16.90
C LEU A 218 -14.56 -25.99 17.40
N THR A 219 -14.22 -24.98 18.19
CA THR A 219 -15.16 -23.98 18.71
C THR A 219 -15.42 -22.90 17.67
N SER A 220 -16.42 -22.04 17.90
CA SER A 220 -16.67 -20.89 17.04
C SER A 220 -15.47 -19.95 16.90
N ASP A 221 -14.62 -19.83 17.93
CA ASP A 221 -13.38 -19.04 17.84
C ASP A 221 -12.30 -19.72 16.98
N ASP A 222 -12.36 -21.03 16.78
CA ASP A 222 -11.40 -21.74 15.91
C ASP A 222 -11.74 -21.57 14.43
N LEU A 223 -12.99 -21.24 14.10
CA LEU A 223 -13.45 -21.06 12.74
C LEU A 223 -12.89 -19.77 12.11
N PRO A 224 -12.89 -19.66 10.77
CA PRO A 224 -12.33 -18.51 10.08
C PRO A 224 -13.05 -17.22 10.46
N HIS A 225 -12.30 -16.25 10.98
CA HIS A 225 -12.79 -14.90 11.24
C HIS A 225 -12.19 -13.91 10.24
N PRO A 226 -12.92 -12.83 9.89
CA PRO A 226 -12.35 -11.74 9.13
C PRO A 226 -11.04 -11.24 9.75
N PRO A 227 -10.03 -10.87 8.95
CA PRO A 227 -8.77 -10.34 9.47
C PRO A 227 -8.99 -9.19 10.47
N ARG A 228 -10.04 -8.38 10.25
CA ARG A 228 -10.45 -7.28 11.14
C ARG A 228 -10.95 -7.74 12.51
N GLU A 229 -11.61 -8.89 12.58
CA GLU A 229 -12.07 -9.50 13.84
C GLU A 229 -10.92 -10.13 14.59
N ARG A 230 -10.03 -10.88 13.94
CA ARG A 230 -8.80 -11.40 14.59
C ARG A 230 -7.85 -10.29 15.07
N MET A 231 -7.90 -9.12 14.44
CA MET A 231 -7.18 -7.93 14.87
C MET A 231 -7.87 -7.17 16.03
N ARG A 232 -9.13 -7.48 16.36
CA ARG A 232 -9.90 -6.89 17.47
C ARG A 232 -10.05 -7.92 18.61
N VAL A 233 -9.45 -7.67 19.77
CA VAL A 233 -9.61 -8.54 20.95
C VAL A 233 -11.07 -8.49 21.45
N VAL A 234 -11.72 -9.65 21.52
CA VAL A 234 -13.05 -9.88 22.14
C VAL A 234 -12.99 -9.64 23.64
N GLY A 235 -13.97 -8.90 24.16
CA GLY A 235 -14.22 -8.73 25.57
C GLY A 235 -15.48 -7.90 25.81
N THR A 236 -16.66 -8.53 25.69
CA THR A 236 -17.92 -8.05 26.29
C THR A 236 -18.92 -9.23 26.42
N PRO A 237 -19.68 -9.30 27.52
CA PRO A 237 -21.07 -9.75 27.50
C PRO A 237 -22.04 -8.55 27.54
N ARG A 238 -23.33 -8.86 27.34
CA ARG A 238 -24.42 -8.04 26.79
C ARG A 238 -25.02 -6.96 27.72
N CYS A 239 -25.62 -5.98 27.03
CA CYS A 239 -26.73 -5.07 27.38
C CYS A 239 -26.70 -4.26 28.68
N GLY A 240 -26.69 -2.93 28.52
CA GLY A 240 -26.93 -1.96 29.59
C GLY A 240 -26.34 -0.60 29.24
N VAL A 241 -27.19 0.39 29.05
CA VAL A 241 -26.82 1.80 28.81
C VAL A 241 -25.92 2.31 29.94
N ARG A 242 -24.64 2.64 29.63
CA ARG A 242 -23.84 3.77 30.17
C ARG A 242 -22.33 3.61 29.93
N GLY A 243 -21.69 4.69 29.47
CA GLY A 243 -20.26 4.99 29.66
C GLY A 243 -19.26 4.26 28.76
N ARG A 244 -18.76 4.94 27.71
CA ARG A 244 -17.52 4.55 26.99
C ARG A 244 -16.35 4.46 27.99
N ARG A 245 -15.83 3.25 28.25
CA ARG A 245 -14.48 3.06 28.78
C ARG A 245 -13.56 2.48 27.71
N SER A 246 -12.44 3.17 27.53
CA SER A 246 -11.37 2.92 26.57
C SER A 246 -10.74 1.52 26.72
N ALA A 247 -10.46 0.86 25.59
CA ALA A 247 -9.62 -0.32 25.53
C ALA A 247 -8.25 -0.08 26.19
N PRO A 248 -7.58 -1.09 26.78
CA PRO A 248 -6.29 -0.91 27.41
C PRO A 248 -5.29 -0.43 26.37
N THR A 249 -4.96 0.85 26.46
CA THR A 249 -3.90 1.47 25.69
C THR A 249 -2.61 0.78 26.09
N LEU A 250 -1.81 0.30 25.13
CA LEU A 250 -0.36 0.13 25.37
C LEU A 250 0.10 1.36 26.15
N PRO A 251 0.83 1.19 27.27
CA PRO A 251 1.37 2.32 28.02
C PRO A 251 2.02 3.28 27.02
N LEU A 252 1.78 4.59 27.21
CA LEU A 252 2.30 5.63 26.30
C LEU A 252 3.80 5.44 26.02
N THR A 253 4.55 4.99 27.03
CA THR A 253 5.96 4.60 26.95
C THR A 253 6.25 3.51 25.91
N LEU A 254 5.49 2.42 25.90
CA LEU A 254 5.62 1.33 24.92
C LEU A 254 5.18 1.74 23.50
N ARG A 255 4.17 2.61 23.38
CA ARG A 255 3.76 3.16 22.08
C ARG A 255 4.82 4.07 21.50
N ARG A 256 5.38 4.95 22.32
CA ARG A 256 6.50 5.82 21.98
C ARG A 256 7.69 4.99 21.51
N PHE A 257 8.10 3.99 22.29
CA PHE A 257 9.21 3.11 21.93
C PHE A 257 8.99 2.40 20.58
N ALA A 258 7.80 1.83 20.36
CA ALA A 258 7.48 1.15 19.11
C ALA A 258 7.43 2.12 17.90
N ALA A 259 6.88 3.32 18.08
CA ALA A 259 6.85 4.36 17.05
C ALA A 259 8.27 4.82 16.68
N THR A 260 9.08 5.16 17.68
CA THR A 260 10.48 5.57 17.49
C THR A 260 11.33 4.47 16.83
N GLY A 261 11.08 3.20 17.15
CA GLY A 261 11.74 2.07 16.49
C GLY A 261 11.36 1.94 15.01
N MET A 262 10.10 2.16 14.65
CA MET A 262 9.64 2.14 13.26
C MET A 262 10.22 3.31 12.46
N ASP A 263 10.16 4.52 13.01
CA ASP A 263 10.74 5.70 12.35
C ASP A 263 12.25 5.51 12.12
N SER A 264 12.98 4.99 13.11
CA SER A 264 14.41 4.68 12.98
C SER A 264 14.71 3.70 11.84
N LEU A 265 13.92 2.62 11.72
CA LEU A 265 14.08 1.63 10.64
C LEU A 265 13.81 2.25 9.26
N MET A 266 12.78 3.09 9.15
CA MET A 266 12.45 3.78 7.90
C MET A 266 13.54 4.80 7.54
N CYS A 267 14.04 5.57 8.50
CA CYS A 267 15.18 6.48 8.31
C CYS A 267 16.42 5.74 7.81
N ALA A 268 16.77 4.59 8.42
CA ALA A 268 17.89 3.78 7.96
C ALA A 268 17.70 3.30 6.51
N SER A 269 16.49 2.87 6.16
CA SER A 269 16.15 2.45 4.80
C SER A 269 16.28 3.60 3.78
N MET A 270 15.83 4.81 4.15
CA MET A 270 15.99 6.02 3.34
C MET A 270 17.46 6.36 3.10
N ASN A 271 18.31 6.26 4.13
CA ASN A 271 19.75 6.52 3.98
C ASN A 271 20.43 5.51 3.04
N ILE A 272 20.02 4.23 3.07
CA ILE A 272 20.51 3.22 2.13
C ILE A 272 20.10 3.58 0.70
N LEU A 273 18.86 4.01 0.50
CA LEU A 273 18.37 4.40 -0.83
C LEU A 273 19.11 5.64 -1.35
N GLN A 274 19.26 6.66 -0.51
CA GLN A 274 20.03 7.87 -0.80
C GLN A 274 21.47 7.58 -1.19
N SER A 275 22.05 6.46 -0.72
CA SER A 275 23.43 6.08 -1.05
C SER A 275 23.71 5.86 -2.55
N ARG A 276 22.64 5.69 -3.33
CA ARG A 276 22.66 5.52 -4.78
C ARG A 276 22.76 6.84 -5.55
N HIS A 277 22.55 7.97 -4.89
CA HIS A 277 22.47 9.30 -5.50
C HIS A 277 23.60 10.19 -5.00
N ARG A 278 24.78 10.03 -5.62
CA ARG A 278 25.94 10.85 -5.33
C ARG A 278 25.92 12.14 -6.13
N LEU A 279 26.39 13.21 -5.51
CA LEU A 279 26.66 14.47 -6.20
C LEU A 279 27.99 14.39 -6.95
N HIS A 280 28.21 15.33 -7.87
CA HIS A 280 29.42 15.42 -8.69
C HIS A 280 30.12 16.77 -8.50
N GLY A 281 31.37 16.90 -8.95
CA GLY A 281 32.22 18.06 -8.65
C GLY A 281 31.68 19.44 -9.08
N ARG A 282 30.68 19.50 -9.97
CA ARG A 282 30.01 20.76 -10.38
C ARG A 282 28.74 21.11 -9.58
N SER A 283 28.30 20.23 -8.68
CA SER A 283 26.98 20.36 -8.02
C SER A 283 26.88 21.61 -7.15
N ARG A 284 27.98 22.09 -6.57
CA ARG A 284 28.00 23.34 -5.79
C ARG A 284 27.71 24.55 -6.67
N ASP A 285 28.39 24.67 -7.81
CA ASP A 285 28.25 25.82 -8.71
C ASP A 285 26.89 25.81 -9.43
N GLU A 286 26.32 24.63 -9.66
CA GLU A 286 24.93 24.48 -10.10
C GLU A 286 23.94 24.94 -9.03
N MET A 287 24.14 24.54 -7.77
CA MET A 287 23.30 24.98 -6.65
C MET A 287 23.37 26.50 -6.47
N GLU A 288 24.57 27.09 -6.52
CA GLU A 288 24.77 28.53 -6.42
C GLU A 288 23.99 29.29 -7.49
N ARG A 289 24.16 28.90 -8.76
CA ARG A 289 23.42 29.52 -9.87
C ARG A 289 21.91 29.37 -9.72
N TYR A 290 21.45 28.18 -9.34
CA TYR A 290 20.04 27.91 -9.13
C TYR A 290 19.44 28.80 -8.03
N VAL A 291 20.12 28.90 -6.88
CA VAL A 291 19.70 29.72 -5.75
C VAL A 291 19.66 31.20 -6.12
N VAL A 292 20.71 31.73 -6.79
CA VAL A 292 20.77 33.14 -7.22
C VAL A 292 19.58 33.52 -8.12
N GLU A 293 19.15 32.63 -9.01
CA GLU A 293 17.97 32.88 -9.83
C GLU A 293 16.67 32.80 -9.02
N CYS A 294 16.59 31.85 -8.09
CA CYS A 294 15.41 31.67 -7.24
C CYS A 294 15.22 32.77 -6.18
N GLU A 295 16.29 33.40 -5.68
CA GLU A 295 16.21 34.52 -4.73
C GLU A 295 15.42 35.71 -5.27
N LYS A 296 15.45 35.91 -6.59
CA LYS A 296 14.74 37.00 -7.27
C LYS A 296 13.24 36.77 -7.35
N LEU A 297 12.77 35.56 -7.05
CA LEU A 297 11.39 35.13 -7.24
C LEU A 297 10.62 35.12 -5.93
N THR A 298 9.38 35.58 -5.98
CA THR A 298 8.38 35.33 -4.94
C THR A 298 7.79 33.93 -5.09
N ALA A 299 7.17 33.40 -4.03
CA ALA A 299 6.44 32.12 -4.12
C ALA A 299 5.36 32.14 -5.22
N HIS A 300 4.67 33.27 -5.40
CA HIS A 300 3.65 33.42 -6.44
C HIS A 300 4.21 33.27 -7.85
N GLU A 301 5.38 33.86 -8.13
CA GLU A 301 6.06 33.77 -9.43
C GLU A 301 6.70 32.40 -9.65
N TYR A 302 7.32 31.85 -8.61
CA TYR A 302 7.98 30.55 -8.66
C TYR A 302 6.98 29.43 -8.96
N TYR A 303 5.80 29.45 -8.33
CA TYR A 303 4.73 28.48 -8.55
C TYR A 303 3.69 28.92 -9.59
N ALA A 304 3.96 29.95 -10.40
CA ALA A 304 3.02 30.46 -11.39
C ALA A 304 2.68 29.43 -12.48
N VAL A 305 1.40 29.36 -12.87
CA VAL A 305 0.94 28.52 -13.98
C VAL A 305 1.14 29.30 -15.29
N ARG A 306 2.12 28.89 -16.10
CA ARG A 306 2.52 29.63 -17.32
C ARG A 306 1.91 29.12 -18.63
N HIS A 307 1.25 27.95 -18.62
CA HIS A 307 0.67 27.34 -19.82
C HIS A 307 -0.78 26.96 -19.60
N ASP A 308 -1.64 27.40 -20.52
CA ASP A 308 -2.98 26.86 -20.67
C ASP A 308 -2.87 25.50 -21.37
N VAL A 309 -2.65 24.46 -20.55
CA VAL A 309 -2.78 23.10 -21.05
C VAL A 309 -4.27 22.90 -21.34
N ASP A 310 -4.60 22.33 -22.50
CA ASP A 310 -5.94 21.81 -22.79
C ASP A 310 -6.25 20.56 -21.93
N LEU A 311 -6.05 20.72 -20.62
CA LEU A 311 -6.40 19.78 -19.58
C LEU A 311 -7.92 19.75 -19.42
N VAL A 312 -8.60 20.87 -19.69
CA VAL A 312 -10.06 20.95 -19.67
C VAL A 312 -10.67 19.96 -20.66
N SER A 313 -10.23 19.88 -21.93
CA SER A 313 -10.79 18.88 -22.87
C SER A 313 -10.46 17.44 -22.47
N ARG A 314 -9.27 17.24 -21.85
CA ARG A 314 -8.77 15.92 -21.45
C ARG A 314 -9.42 15.35 -20.19
N ILE A 315 -9.99 16.18 -19.32
CA ILE A 315 -10.82 15.72 -18.19
C ILE A 315 -12.16 15.21 -18.75
N GLY A 316 -12.16 14.05 -19.40
CA GLY A 316 -13.38 13.39 -19.87
C GLY A 316 -14.14 12.68 -18.76
N ASN A 317 -15.13 11.86 -19.10
CA ASN A 317 -15.83 10.98 -18.16
C ASN A 317 -14.98 9.77 -17.70
N GLY A 318 -13.70 9.73 -18.07
CA GLY A 318 -12.78 8.66 -17.72
C GLY A 318 -12.27 8.75 -16.28
N ALA A 319 -11.78 7.62 -15.75
CA ALA A 319 -11.28 7.53 -14.38
C ALA A 319 -9.88 8.16 -14.16
N SER A 320 -9.23 8.69 -15.20
CA SER A 320 -7.90 9.31 -15.09
C SER A 320 -7.61 10.28 -16.21
N VAL A 321 -6.81 11.30 -15.93
CA VAL A 321 -6.28 12.26 -16.91
C VAL A 321 -4.76 12.27 -16.90
N THR A 322 -4.16 12.50 -18.07
CA THR A 322 -2.71 12.70 -18.22
C THR A 322 -2.42 13.93 -19.06
N TRP A 323 -1.37 14.65 -18.70
CA TRP A 323 -0.94 15.86 -19.40
C TRP A 323 0.57 16.08 -19.29
N ARG A 324 1.12 16.93 -20.16
CA ARG A 324 2.53 17.29 -20.10
C ARG A 324 2.77 18.22 -18.91
N SER A 325 3.73 17.87 -18.08
CA SER A 325 4.19 18.71 -16.98
C SER A 325 4.88 19.96 -17.54
N PRO A 326 4.68 21.16 -16.94
CA PRO A 326 5.38 22.37 -17.34
C PRO A 326 6.86 22.37 -16.95
N ILE A 327 7.29 21.45 -16.08
CA ILE A 327 8.69 21.28 -15.71
C ILE A 327 9.22 20.05 -16.42
N GLU A 328 10.19 20.25 -17.31
CA GLU A 328 10.87 19.17 -18.01
C GLU A 328 12.09 18.70 -17.21
N THR A 329 12.19 17.38 -17.06
CA THR A 329 13.29 16.70 -16.37
C THR A 329 13.96 15.72 -17.31
N ASP A 330 15.16 15.25 -16.95
CA ASP A 330 15.87 14.19 -17.68
C ASP A 330 15.16 12.82 -17.63
N PHE A 331 14.04 12.74 -16.91
CA PHE A 331 13.24 11.53 -16.77
C PHE A 331 11.91 11.67 -17.51
N PRO A 332 11.78 11.15 -18.75
CA PRO A 332 10.57 11.32 -19.55
C PRO A 332 9.27 10.84 -18.86
N ALA A 333 9.36 9.78 -18.05
CA ALA A 333 8.22 9.29 -17.26
C ALA A 333 7.71 10.33 -16.25
N ASN A 334 8.60 11.15 -15.71
CA ASN A 334 8.26 12.21 -14.77
C ASN A 334 7.69 13.46 -15.47
N ASN A 335 7.90 13.64 -16.77
CA ASN A 335 7.40 14.79 -17.53
C ASN A 335 5.92 14.63 -17.94
N ILE A 336 5.30 13.49 -17.63
CA ILE A 336 3.88 13.23 -17.86
C ILE A 336 3.15 13.17 -16.52
N ALA A 337 2.44 14.26 -16.21
CA ALA A 337 1.59 14.34 -15.04
C ALA A 337 0.35 13.45 -15.19
N ARG A 338 -0.15 12.93 -14.07
CA ARG A 338 -1.33 12.07 -14.01
C ARG A 338 -2.15 12.32 -12.75
N ALA A 339 -3.46 12.31 -12.91
CA ALA A 339 -4.40 12.27 -11.81
C ALA A 339 -5.51 11.24 -12.08
N ASP A 340 -5.89 10.48 -11.06
CA ASP A 340 -7.01 9.55 -11.11
C ASP A 340 -8.24 10.17 -10.42
N PHE A 341 -9.37 10.17 -11.10
CA PHE A 341 -10.62 10.75 -10.63
C PHE A 341 -11.60 9.70 -10.12
N PHE A 342 -12.30 10.07 -9.06
CA PHE A 342 -13.40 9.33 -8.45
C PHE A 342 -14.58 10.30 -8.39
N PRO A 343 -15.34 10.42 -9.49
CA PRO A 343 -16.46 11.36 -9.56
C PRO A 343 -17.62 10.88 -8.70
N CYS A 344 -18.32 11.81 -8.07
CA CYS A 344 -19.60 11.53 -7.41
C CYS A 344 -20.77 11.72 -8.40
N PRO A 345 -21.99 11.24 -8.06
CA PRO A 345 -23.15 11.37 -8.95
C PRO A 345 -23.56 12.81 -9.31
N ARG A 346 -23.10 13.82 -8.54
CA ARG A 346 -23.38 15.24 -8.78
C ARG A 346 -22.55 15.85 -9.92
N GLY A 347 -21.65 15.08 -10.53
CA GLY A 347 -20.83 15.52 -11.66
C GLY A 347 -19.75 16.54 -11.29
N TRP A 348 -19.22 17.24 -12.28
CA TRP A 348 -18.05 18.12 -12.14
C TRP A 348 -18.31 19.42 -11.36
N HIS A 349 -19.57 19.80 -11.16
CA HIS A 349 -19.94 20.94 -10.31
C HIS A 349 -19.83 20.65 -8.81
N ALA A 350 -19.69 19.38 -8.43
CA ALA A 350 -19.53 19.00 -7.03
C ALA A 350 -18.15 19.43 -6.49
N PRO A 351 -18.04 19.71 -5.18
CA PRO A 351 -16.76 20.03 -4.56
C PRO A 351 -15.77 18.89 -4.75
N THR A 352 -14.49 19.21 -4.98
CA THR A 352 -13.45 18.21 -5.27
C THR A 352 -12.38 18.17 -4.19
N VAL A 353 -12.13 17.00 -3.60
CA VAL A 353 -10.99 16.79 -2.70
C VAL A 353 -9.77 16.31 -3.49
N LEU A 354 -8.65 17.01 -3.34
CA LEU A 354 -7.34 16.65 -3.86
C LEU A 354 -6.59 15.85 -2.80
N MET A 355 -6.15 14.64 -3.14
CA MET A 355 -5.43 13.76 -2.25
C MET A 355 -3.96 13.65 -2.69
N LEU A 356 -3.05 14.19 -1.87
CA LEU A 356 -1.61 14.18 -2.08
C LEU A 356 -0.95 13.17 -1.15
N HIS A 357 -0.34 12.14 -1.73
CA HIS A 357 0.16 10.99 -0.99
C HIS A 357 1.54 11.21 -0.35
N ALA A 358 1.89 10.34 0.61
CA ALA A 358 3.21 10.36 1.26
C ALA A 358 4.34 9.91 0.33
N LEU A 359 5.59 10.20 0.74
CA LEU A 359 6.80 9.72 0.08
C LEU A 359 6.84 8.18 0.07
N MET A 360 7.31 7.58 -1.02
CA MET A 360 7.40 6.13 -1.19
C MET A 360 6.07 5.37 -0.97
N SER A 361 4.92 6.03 -1.13
CA SER A 361 3.61 5.41 -0.92
C SER A 361 3.43 4.16 -1.78
N ALA A 362 3.36 2.99 -1.14
CA ALA A 362 3.40 1.69 -1.82
C ALA A 362 2.05 1.24 -2.41
N SER A 363 0.95 1.93 -2.10
CA SER A 363 -0.39 1.52 -2.56
C SER A 363 -1.38 2.67 -2.59
N HIS A 364 -2.14 2.75 -3.69
CA HIS A 364 -3.24 3.68 -3.87
C HIS A 364 -4.58 3.16 -3.27
N ILE A 365 -4.63 1.92 -2.76
CA ILE A 365 -5.87 1.28 -2.28
C ILE A 365 -6.49 2.04 -1.10
N GLY A 366 -5.65 2.53 -0.17
CA GLY A 366 -6.12 3.31 0.97
C GLY A 366 -6.82 4.61 0.53
N TYR A 367 -6.22 5.30 -0.44
CA TYR A 367 -6.78 6.53 -1.01
C TYR A 367 -8.08 6.28 -1.77
N ARG A 368 -8.19 5.16 -2.52
CA ARG A 368 -9.46 4.77 -3.16
C ARG A 368 -10.60 4.58 -2.17
N ARG A 369 -10.33 3.96 -1.00
CA ARG A 369 -11.36 3.79 0.03
C ARG A 369 -11.85 5.13 0.57
N TRP A 370 -10.95 6.09 0.75
CA TRP A 370 -11.33 7.43 1.20
C TRP A 370 -12.03 8.22 0.10
N ALA A 371 -11.63 8.06 -1.17
CA ALA A 371 -12.36 8.62 -2.31
C ALA A 371 -13.83 8.17 -2.30
N THR A 372 -14.11 6.88 -2.08
CA THR A 372 -15.49 6.39 -1.94
C THR A 372 -16.24 7.08 -0.80
N ARG A 373 -15.58 7.32 0.35
CA ARG A 373 -16.20 8.04 1.47
C ARG A 373 -16.50 9.50 1.16
N PHE A 374 -15.65 10.17 0.40
CA PHE A 374 -15.93 11.52 -0.09
C PHE A 374 -17.08 11.52 -1.11
N ASN A 375 -17.14 10.52 -1.99
CA ASN A 375 -18.27 10.38 -2.91
C ASN A 375 -19.60 10.18 -2.19
N GLU A 376 -19.62 9.40 -1.09
CA GLU A 376 -20.79 9.25 -0.21
C GLU A 376 -21.24 10.59 0.40
N LEU A 377 -20.31 11.54 0.63
CA LEU A 377 -20.58 12.90 1.11
C LEU A 377 -20.91 13.87 -0.04
N GLY A 378 -21.01 13.39 -1.28
CA GLY A 378 -21.30 14.22 -2.45
C GLY A 378 -20.10 15.01 -2.98
N TRP A 379 -18.87 14.64 -2.62
CA TRP A 379 -17.63 15.22 -3.13
C TRP A 379 -17.02 14.36 -4.23
N ASN A 380 -16.49 14.99 -5.27
CA ASN A 380 -15.52 14.34 -6.15
C ASN A 380 -14.20 14.12 -5.38
N ALA A 381 -13.46 13.08 -5.72
CA ALA A 381 -12.12 12.89 -5.18
C ALA A 381 -11.11 12.70 -6.31
N CYS A 382 -9.91 13.24 -6.12
CA CYS A 382 -8.86 13.23 -7.11
C CYS A 382 -7.54 12.81 -6.46
N PHE A 383 -7.00 11.69 -6.92
CA PHE A 383 -5.70 11.17 -6.49
C PHE A 383 -4.61 11.61 -7.45
N VAL A 384 -3.66 12.42 -6.98
CA VAL A 384 -2.61 12.99 -7.83
C VAL A 384 -1.34 12.13 -7.74
N HIS A 385 -0.79 11.74 -8.88
CA HIS A 385 0.51 11.06 -8.94
C HIS A 385 1.62 12.11 -8.84
N LEU A 386 2.16 12.28 -7.63
CA LEU A 386 3.21 13.26 -7.36
C LEU A 386 4.50 12.93 -8.14
N PRO A 387 5.37 13.92 -8.40
CA PRO A 387 6.62 13.71 -9.12
C PRO A 387 7.43 12.53 -8.60
N TYR A 388 7.96 11.72 -9.52
CA TYR A 388 8.71 10.48 -9.27
C TYR A 388 7.94 9.34 -8.58
N HIS A 389 6.60 9.39 -8.52
CA HIS A 389 5.77 8.35 -7.92
C HIS A 389 4.77 7.73 -8.91
N TYR A 390 4.31 6.51 -8.61
CA TYR A 390 3.33 5.73 -9.36
C TYR A 390 3.63 5.64 -10.86
N SER A 391 2.81 6.26 -11.71
CA SER A 391 3.03 6.25 -13.17
C SER A 391 4.26 7.03 -13.61
N ARG A 392 4.86 7.82 -12.71
CA ARG A 392 5.97 8.74 -12.97
C ARG A 392 7.31 8.21 -12.49
N VAL A 393 7.35 6.96 -12.02
CA VAL A 393 8.59 6.29 -11.58
C VAL A 393 9.46 6.03 -12.81
N PRO A 394 10.67 6.61 -12.88
CA PRO A 394 11.57 6.33 -13.99
C PRO A 394 12.07 4.88 -13.94
N ARG A 395 12.37 4.32 -15.12
CA ARG A 395 12.84 2.94 -15.22
C ARG A 395 14.13 2.75 -14.41
N GLY A 396 14.16 1.73 -13.56
CA GLY A 396 15.33 1.40 -12.72
C GLY A 396 15.33 2.06 -11.34
N TYR A 397 14.32 2.87 -11.04
CA TYR A 397 14.13 3.51 -9.74
C TYR A 397 12.90 2.95 -9.02
N TRP A 398 12.85 3.20 -7.72
CA TRP A 398 11.76 2.84 -6.83
C TRP A 398 10.78 4.02 -6.74
N ASN A 399 9.55 3.71 -6.37
CA ASN A 399 8.51 4.71 -6.17
C ASN A 399 8.94 5.78 -5.16
N GLY A 400 9.04 7.03 -5.59
CA GLY A 400 9.44 8.18 -4.77
C GLY A 400 10.93 8.31 -4.47
N GLU A 401 11.78 7.40 -4.97
CA GLU A 401 13.23 7.40 -4.70
C GLU A 401 13.90 8.73 -5.07
N LEU A 402 13.57 9.27 -6.24
CA LEU A 402 14.19 10.49 -6.78
C LEU A 402 13.60 11.79 -6.23
N ALA A 403 12.51 11.72 -5.46
CA ALA A 403 11.82 12.90 -4.94
C ALA A 403 12.60 13.56 -3.78
N ILE A 404 13.37 12.79 -3.00
CA ILE A 404 14.20 13.29 -1.90
C ILE A 404 15.57 12.61 -1.94
N THR A 405 16.58 13.34 -2.41
CA THR A 405 17.97 12.89 -2.57
C THR A 405 18.97 14.00 -2.22
N ALA A 406 20.27 13.74 -2.31
CA ALA A 406 21.30 14.78 -2.15
C ALA A 406 21.26 15.88 -3.23
N ASP A 407 20.62 15.62 -4.36
CA ASP A 407 20.37 16.59 -5.42
C ASP A 407 19.22 17.51 -5.01
N LEU A 408 19.56 18.59 -4.31
CA LEU A 408 18.58 19.52 -3.74
C LEU A 408 17.85 20.34 -4.81
N ILE A 409 18.48 20.58 -5.97
CA ILE A 409 17.83 21.24 -7.11
C ILE A 409 16.69 20.35 -7.62
N ARG A 410 16.95 19.04 -7.83
CA ARG A 410 15.88 18.11 -8.22
C ARG A 410 14.77 18.04 -7.18
N ASN A 411 15.11 18.04 -5.89
CA ASN A 411 14.09 18.03 -4.83
C ASN A 411 13.21 19.30 -4.91
N ALA A 412 13.82 20.49 -5.06
CA ALA A 412 13.13 21.77 -5.16
C ALA A 412 12.24 21.86 -6.41
N GLU A 413 12.76 21.46 -7.58
CA GLU A 413 12.01 21.43 -8.83
C GLU A 413 10.91 20.36 -8.80
N GLY A 414 11.10 19.22 -8.11
CA GLY A 414 10.06 18.23 -7.89
C GLY A 414 8.90 18.76 -7.04
N LEU A 415 9.18 19.54 -5.99
CA LEU A 415 8.14 20.21 -5.20
C LEU A 415 7.40 21.26 -6.05
N ARG A 416 8.16 22.08 -6.78
CA ARG A 416 7.65 23.07 -7.73
C ARG A 416 6.72 22.45 -8.77
N GLN A 417 7.16 21.34 -9.35
CA GLN A 417 6.40 20.57 -10.32
C GLN A 417 5.06 20.12 -9.74
N GLY A 418 5.08 19.52 -8.54
CA GLY A 418 3.87 19.07 -7.86
C GLY A 418 2.89 20.21 -7.57
N VAL A 419 3.37 21.35 -7.07
CA VAL A 419 2.51 22.52 -6.78
C VAL A 419 1.89 23.06 -8.07
N ILE A 420 2.70 23.31 -9.11
CA ILE A 420 2.20 23.89 -10.38
C ILE A 420 1.17 22.97 -11.03
N GLU A 421 1.41 21.66 -11.04
CA GLU A 421 0.49 20.68 -11.64
C GLU A 421 -0.85 20.60 -10.89
N VAL A 422 -0.83 20.68 -9.56
CA VAL A 422 -2.08 20.73 -8.79
C VAL A 422 -2.82 22.03 -9.07
N ARG A 423 -2.12 23.17 -9.21
CA ARG A 423 -2.74 24.44 -9.63
C ARG A 423 -3.34 24.37 -11.04
N GLN A 424 -2.65 23.73 -11.99
CA GLN A 424 -3.20 23.48 -13.34
C GLN A 424 -4.49 22.66 -13.27
N LEU A 425 -4.50 21.63 -12.42
CA LEU A 425 -5.66 20.78 -12.21
C LEU A 425 -6.85 21.52 -11.59
N ILE A 426 -6.60 22.32 -10.56
CA ILE A 426 -7.62 23.20 -9.95
C ILE A 426 -8.18 24.16 -11.00
N ALA A 427 -7.31 24.83 -11.78
CA ALA A 427 -7.74 25.74 -12.83
C ALA A 427 -8.57 25.05 -13.92
N ALA A 428 -8.25 23.82 -14.29
CA ALA A 428 -9.04 23.05 -15.25
C ALA A 428 -10.39 22.60 -14.67
N LEU A 429 -10.43 22.18 -13.40
CA LEU A 429 -11.66 21.83 -12.70
C LEU A 429 -12.58 23.04 -12.50
N ARG A 430 -12.03 24.22 -12.22
CA ARG A 430 -12.78 25.50 -12.19
C ARG A 430 -13.49 25.77 -13.50
N ARG A 431 -12.79 25.62 -14.63
CA ARG A 431 -13.38 25.78 -15.98
C ARG A 431 -14.43 24.73 -16.31
N ARG A 432 -14.39 23.56 -15.66
CA ARG A 432 -15.43 22.53 -15.70
C ARG A 432 -16.60 22.80 -14.75
N GLY A 433 -16.55 23.89 -13.99
CA GLY A 433 -17.62 24.34 -13.11
C GLY A 433 -17.51 23.91 -11.65
N CYS A 434 -16.36 23.38 -11.20
CA CYS A 434 -16.08 23.11 -9.78
C CYS A 434 -15.61 24.40 -9.08
N SER A 435 -16.37 24.91 -8.12
CA SER A 435 -16.02 26.13 -7.36
C SER A 435 -15.29 25.88 -6.05
N ASP A 436 -15.34 24.64 -5.52
CA ASP A 436 -14.95 24.33 -4.16
C ASP A 436 -13.94 23.18 -4.10
N PHE A 437 -12.80 23.42 -3.45
CA PHE A 437 -11.72 22.46 -3.34
C PHE A 437 -11.42 22.09 -1.89
N GLY A 438 -11.14 20.81 -1.64
CA GLY A 438 -10.57 20.33 -0.40
C GLY A 438 -9.18 19.78 -0.64
N LEU A 439 -8.29 19.85 0.34
CA LEU A 439 -6.94 19.29 0.23
C LEU A 439 -6.65 18.33 1.38
N LEU A 440 -6.22 17.12 1.04
CA LEU A 440 -5.68 16.13 1.96
C LEU A 440 -4.24 15.80 1.58
N GLY A 441 -3.29 16.27 2.36
CA GLY A 441 -1.86 16.01 2.15
C GLY A 441 -1.25 15.21 3.29
N THR A 442 -0.51 14.14 2.99
CA THR A 442 0.22 13.36 4.00
C THR A 442 1.73 13.44 3.75
N SER A 443 2.53 13.73 4.78
CA SER A 443 4.00 13.74 4.72
C SER A 443 4.50 14.60 3.55
N TYR A 444 5.19 14.01 2.56
CA TYR A 444 5.61 14.71 1.33
C TYR A 444 4.45 15.37 0.57
N GLY A 445 3.30 14.72 0.46
CA GLY A 445 2.09 15.35 -0.09
C GLY A 445 1.53 16.45 0.81
N GLY A 446 1.76 16.37 2.13
CA GLY A 446 1.48 17.45 3.07
C GLY A 446 2.41 18.64 2.90
N TRP A 447 3.68 18.42 2.56
CA TRP A 447 4.64 19.47 2.23
C TRP A 447 4.21 20.22 0.95
N ILE A 448 3.92 19.49 -0.12
CA ILE A 448 3.36 20.09 -1.35
C ILE A 448 2.04 20.80 -1.05
N GLY A 449 1.19 20.23 -0.19
CA GLY A 449 -0.07 20.86 0.19
C GLY A 449 0.09 22.15 1.00
N ALA A 450 1.09 22.23 1.88
CA ALA A 450 1.44 23.46 2.58
C ALA A 450 1.95 24.53 1.61
N LEU A 451 2.84 24.16 0.68
CA LEU A 451 3.31 25.07 -0.37
C LEU A 451 2.17 25.55 -1.28
N LEU A 452 1.23 24.67 -1.60
CA LEU A 452 0.04 25.01 -2.38
C LEU A 452 -0.87 26.01 -1.65
N ALA A 453 -1.04 25.86 -0.34
CA ALA A 453 -1.83 26.78 0.48
C ALA A 453 -1.25 28.21 0.51
N MET A 454 0.05 28.38 0.25
CA MET A 454 0.70 29.71 0.12
C MET A 454 0.38 30.43 -1.20
N VAL A 455 -0.17 29.74 -2.20
CA VAL A 455 -0.37 30.29 -3.56
C VAL A 455 -1.76 30.04 -4.15
N GLU A 456 -2.66 29.43 -3.37
CA GLU A 456 -4.02 29.11 -3.79
C GLU A 456 -5.02 29.48 -2.68
N ARG A 457 -6.15 30.10 -3.07
CA ARG A 457 -7.10 30.74 -2.14
C ARG A 457 -8.32 29.88 -1.82
N ASP A 458 -8.81 29.13 -2.80
CA ASP A 458 -10.19 28.62 -2.78
C ASP A 458 -10.32 27.22 -2.16
N PHE A 459 -9.63 26.99 -1.06
CA PHE A 459 -9.83 25.75 -0.30
C PHE A 459 -10.94 25.91 0.71
N ARG A 460 -11.92 25.01 0.72
CA ARG A 460 -12.91 24.84 1.78
C ARG A 460 -12.27 24.25 3.04
N PHE A 461 -11.27 23.40 2.88
CA PHE A 461 -10.38 22.93 3.95
C PHE A 461 -9.03 22.49 3.38
N VAL A 462 -7.99 22.56 4.22
CA VAL A 462 -6.64 22.07 3.95
C VAL A 462 -6.19 21.23 5.13
N ALA A 463 -6.20 19.89 5.01
CA ALA A 463 -5.75 19.01 6.07
C ALA A 463 -4.39 18.40 5.75
N LEU A 464 -3.40 18.72 6.59
CA LEU A 464 -1.99 18.39 6.40
C LEU A 464 -1.54 17.47 7.53
N MET A 465 -1.34 16.19 7.20
CA MET A 465 -0.93 15.14 8.14
C MET A 465 0.58 14.95 8.09
N ALA A 466 1.25 15.19 9.22
CA ALA A 466 2.72 15.13 9.34
C ALA A 466 3.48 15.84 8.20
N PRO A 467 3.08 17.05 7.75
CA PRO A 467 3.78 17.74 6.66
C PRO A 467 5.21 18.10 7.05
N ILE A 468 6.12 18.04 6.08
CA ILE A 468 7.44 18.65 6.24
C ILE A 468 7.28 20.15 6.03
N VAL A 469 7.32 20.92 7.11
CA VAL A 469 7.17 22.39 7.08
C VAL A 469 8.49 23.11 7.29
N ASN A 470 9.42 22.49 8.01
CA ASN A 470 10.76 23.01 8.29
C ASN A 470 11.80 22.21 7.49
N VAL A 471 12.18 22.75 6.32
CA VAL A 471 13.09 22.07 5.39
C VAL A 471 14.53 22.11 5.88
N GLU A 472 14.91 23.15 6.61
CA GLU A 472 16.23 23.28 7.26
C GLU A 472 16.49 22.08 8.17
N HIS A 473 15.56 21.83 9.08
CA HIS A 473 15.61 20.68 9.97
C HIS A 473 15.60 19.36 9.17
N ALA A 474 14.73 19.23 8.17
CA ALA A 474 14.63 18.02 7.36
C ALA A 474 15.95 17.68 6.65
N VAL A 475 16.66 18.69 6.14
CA VAL A 475 17.94 18.51 5.45
C VAL A 475 19.09 18.29 6.45
N TRP A 476 19.21 19.15 7.47
CA TRP A 476 20.43 19.26 8.26
C TRP A 476 20.43 18.50 9.60
N GLU A 477 19.26 18.16 10.12
CA GLU A 477 19.13 17.56 11.44
C GLU A 477 18.45 16.18 11.40
N SER A 478 17.51 15.97 10.47
CA SER A 478 16.71 14.74 10.41
C SER A 478 17.58 13.47 10.30
N PRO A 479 17.28 12.40 11.05
CA PRO A 479 17.99 11.13 10.89
C PRO A 479 17.79 10.51 9.49
N ALA A 480 16.72 10.85 8.78
CA ALA A 480 16.40 10.32 7.45
C ALA A 480 17.35 10.79 6.33
N THR A 481 18.15 11.84 6.58
CA THR A 481 18.97 12.52 5.56
C THR A 481 20.47 12.50 5.87
N ALA A 482 20.92 11.63 6.78
CA ALA A 482 22.32 11.57 7.19
C ALA A 482 23.30 11.32 6.01
N PHE A 483 22.95 10.45 5.06
CA PHE A 483 23.74 10.24 3.84
C PHE A 483 23.74 11.49 2.95
N MET A 484 22.56 12.05 2.70
CA MET A 484 22.40 13.29 1.92
C MET A 484 23.27 14.42 2.48
N ARG A 485 23.26 14.66 3.80
CA ARG A 485 24.15 15.64 4.44
C ARG A 485 25.62 15.37 4.21
N ARG A 486 26.03 14.10 4.25
CA ARG A 486 27.42 13.72 4.01
C ARG A 486 27.84 14.06 2.58
N GLU A 487 26.98 13.81 1.60
CA GLU A 487 27.25 14.18 0.21
C GLU A 487 27.30 15.70 0.02
N LEU A 488 26.35 16.45 0.61
CA LEU A 488 26.34 17.91 0.56
C LEU A 488 27.63 18.51 1.13
N ARG A 489 28.08 17.99 2.29
CA ARG A 489 29.36 18.39 2.89
C ARG A 489 30.56 18.03 2.03
N ARG A 490 30.54 16.86 1.38
CA ARG A 490 31.63 16.43 0.47
C ARG A 490 31.80 17.41 -0.71
N GLU A 491 30.69 17.85 -1.29
CA GLU A 491 30.70 18.81 -2.39
C GLU A 491 30.71 20.28 -1.91
N LYS A 492 30.95 20.54 -0.62
CA LYS A 492 31.03 21.89 -0.04
C LYS A 492 29.76 22.74 -0.29
N ILE A 493 28.59 22.09 -0.28
CA ILE A 493 27.29 22.75 -0.29
C ILE A 493 26.90 22.99 1.18
N GLU A 494 26.96 24.25 1.59
CA GLU A 494 26.78 24.66 2.98
C GLU A 494 25.31 25.00 3.30
N PRO A 495 24.89 24.89 4.58
CA PRO A 495 23.55 25.29 4.99
C PRO A 495 23.16 26.71 4.59
N SER A 496 24.08 27.67 4.68
CA SER A 496 23.88 29.07 4.30
C SER A 496 23.51 29.23 2.82
N LEU A 497 24.15 28.46 1.93
CA LEU A 497 23.85 28.47 0.50
C LEU A 497 22.42 27.95 0.25
N VAL A 498 22.07 26.82 0.84
CA VAL A 498 20.74 26.22 0.66
C VAL A 498 19.65 27.10 1.30
N ALA A 499 19.99 27.82 2.38
CA ALA A 499 19.05 28.65 3.13
C ALA A 499 18.39 29.76 2.31
N ARG A 500 19.13 30.29 1.35
CA ARG A 500 18.67 31.30 0.39
C ARG A 500 17.51 30.84 -0.51
N HIS A 501 17.22 29.54 -0.57
CA HIS A 501 16.05 29.00 -1.29
C HIS A 501 14.82 28.75 -0.38
N PHE A 502 14.98 28.76 0.95
CA PHE A 502 13.92 28.29 1.84
C PHE A 502 12.67 29.17 1.83
N HIS A 503 12.75 30.43 1.42
CA HIS A 503 11.57 31.27 1.17
C HIS A 503 10.64 30.72 0.08
N LEU A 504 11.11 29.80 -0.78
CA LEU A 504 10.29 29.14 -1.78
C LEU A 504 9.91 27.72 -1.37
N SER A 505 10.84 26.94 -0.81
CA SER A 505 10.62 25.51 -0.57
C SER A 505 10.12 25.16 0.84
N SER A 506 10.21 26.07 1.82
CA SER A 506 9.88 25.77 3.22
C SER A 506 8.68 26.60 3.68
N PRO A 507 7.53 25.95 3.96
CA PRO A 507 6.33 26.64 4.44
C PRO A 507 6.53 27.56 5.64
N MET A 508 7.50 27.25 6.51
CA MET A 508 7.88 28.06 7.68
C MET A 508 8.19 29.53 7.34
N HIS A 509 8.60 29.85 6.11
CA HIS A 509 9.02 31.21 5.74
C HIS A 509 7.89 32.08 5.18
N ASN A 510 6.68 31.53 4.98
CA ASN A 510 5.58 32.26 4.35
C ASN A 510 4.27 32.15 5.14
N GLU A 511 3.30 32.96 4.75
CA GLU A 511 1.91 32.88 5.20
C GLU A 511 1.04 32.14 4.17
N PRO A 512 -0.07 31.50 4.59
CA PRO A 512 -1.00 30.89 3.66
C PRO A 512 -1.79 31.99 2.93
N LEU A 513 -2.02 31.80 1.64
CA LEU A 513 -2.89 32.66 0.85
C LEU A 513 -4.37 32.28 1.02
N CYS A 514 -4.67 31.01 1.28
CA CYS A 514 -5.99 30.59 1.74
C CYS A 514 -6.26 31.07 3.17
N ASN A 515 -7.54 31.17 3.57
CA ASN A 515 -7.87 31.45 4.97
C ASN A 515 -7.27 30.37 5.89
N ALA A 516 -6.36 30.79 6.78
CA ALA A 516 -5.66 29.93 7.73
C ALA A 516 -6.61 29.13 8.63
N GLU A 517 -7.80 29.65 8.97
CA GLU A 517 -8.82 28.92 9.73
C GLU A 517 -9.28 27.64 9.04
N ARG A 518 -9.11 27.55 7.72
CA ARG A 518 -9.43 26.36 6.93
C ARG A 518 -8.31 25.31 6.95
N VAL A 519 -7.15 25.63 7.52
CA VAL A 519 -6.00 24.75 7.64
C VAL A 519 -6.08 23.94 8.93
N LEU A 520 -5.87 22.63 8.80
CA LEU A 520 -5.76 21.67 9.90
C LEU A 520 -4.40 20.95 9.78
N PHE A 521 -3.49 21.26 10.69
CA PHE A 521 -2.26 20.50 10.89
C PHE A 521 -2.54 19.31 11.79
N VAL A 522 -1.95 18.15 11.46
CA VAL A 522 -2.09 16.94 12.26
C VAL A 522 -0.69 16.40 12.59
N ALA A 523 -0.31 16.53 13.85
CA ALA A 523 0.99 16.15 14.39
C ALA A 523 0.96 14.76 15.02
N GLY A 524 2.04 13.99 14.82
CA GLY A 524 2.24 12.73 15.51
C GLY A 524 3.05 12.97 16.76
N GLU A 525 2.51 12.71 17.95
CA GLU A 525 3.20 12.98 19.23
C GLU A 525 4.60 12.36 19.33
N PHE A 526 4.85 11.27 18.59
CA PHE A 526 6.13 10.56 18.58
C PHE A 526 6.87 10.67 17.25
N ASP A 527 6.45 11.56 16.37
CA ASP A 527 7.02 11.76 15.04
C ASP A 527 8.43 12.35 15.13
N SER A 528 9.42 11.62 14.61
CA SER A 528 10.82 12.02 14.59
C SER A 528 11.29 12.61 13.24
N ILE A 529 10.40 12.65 12.25
CA ILE A 529 10.68 13.15 10.90
C ILE A 529 10.03 14.53 10.71
N ALA A 530 8.70 14.61 10.85
CA ALA A 530 7.93 15.85 10.90
C ALA A 530 7.62 16.17 12.36
N ARG A 531 8.58 16.80 13.05
CA ARG A 531 8.51 16.97 14.51
C ARG A 531 7.28 17.80 14.90
N PRO A 532 6.56 17.42 15.99
CA PRO A 532 5.48 18.23 16.54
C PRO A 532 5.86 19.69 16.78
N ALA A 533 7.07 19.93 17.29
CA ALA A 533 7.58 21.28 17.55
C ALA A 533 7.68 22.15 16.29
N ASP A 534 7.95 21.57 15.11
CA ASP A 534 7.96 22.33 13.85
C ASP A 534 6.51 22.65 13.40
N LEU A 535 5.56 21.76 13.68
CA LEU A 535 4.14 21.96 13.39
C LEU A 535 3.49 22.98 14.35
N GLU A 536 3.90 23.01 15.61
CA GLU A 536 3.50 24.02 16.59
C GLU A 536 3.95 25.42 16.13
N LYS A 537 5.22 25.56 15.71
CA LYS A 537 5.76 26.82 15.21
C LYS A 537 5.05 27.35 13.96
N ILE A 538 4.77 26.49 12.97
CA ILE A 538 4.03 26.95 11.79
C ILE A 538 2.58 27.27 12.12
N HIS A 539 1.95 26.54 13.05
CA HIS A 539 0.60 26.83 13.51
C HIS A 539 0.51 28.20 14.20
N GLU A 540 1.49 28.55 15.04
CA GLU A 540 1.60 29.88 15.65
C GLU A 540 1.75 30.99 14.60
N LYS A 541 2.51 30.72 13.53
CA LYS A 541 2.69 31.65 12.41
C LYS A 541 1.41 31.79 11.58
N TRP A 542 0.81 30.68 11.16
CA TRP A 542 -0.43 30.61 10.39
C TRP A 542 -1.63 30.79 11.32
N ARG A 543 -1.77 31.99 11.89
CA ARG A 543 -2.75 32.33 12.92
C ARG A 543 -4.17 31.98 12.47
N GLY A 544 -4.89 31.27 13.34
CA GLY A 544 -6.24 30.78 13.08
C GLY A 544 -6.30 29.34 12.57
N SER A 545 -5.19 28.78 12.08
CA SER A 545 -5.10 27.36 11.77
C SER A 545 -5.35 26.48 13.00
N GLU A 546 -5.65 25.22 12.78
CA GLU A 546 -5.88 24.25 13.85
C GLU A 546 -4.74 23.22 13.91
N LEU A 547 -4.35 22.80 15.12
CA LEU A 547 -3.38 21.74 15.35
C LEU A 547 -3.98 20.58 16.14
N LEU A 548 -3.97 19.39 15.53
CA LEU A 548 -4.43 18.14 16.14
C LEU A 548 -3.26 17.22 16.47
N HIS A 549 -3.10 16.84 17.73
CA HIS A 549 -2.12 15.86 18.16
C HIS A 549 -2.70 14.44 18.13
N VAL A 550 -1.94 13.51 17.55
CA VAL A 550 -2.32 12.10 17.45
C VAL A 550 -1.22 11.23 18.06
N PRO A 551 -1.54 10.31 18.99
CA PRO A 551 -0.55 9.44 19.65
C PRO A 551 -0.04 8.35 18.70
N GLN A 552 0.81 8.74 17.76
CA GLN A 552 1.54 7.92 16.79
C GLN A 552 2.88 8.58 16.39
N GLY A 553 3.75 7.83 15.71
CA GLY A 553 4.93 8.38 15.03
C GLY A 553 4.60 8.92 13.64
N HIS A 554 5.62 9.09 12.79
CA HIS A 554 5.43 9.55 11.41
C HIS A 554 4.56 8.58 10.60
N PHE A 555 4.79 7.28 10.82
CA PHE A 555 4.07 6.22 10.13
C PHE A 555 2.91 5.68 10.97
N GLY A 556 1.72 5.65 10.39
CA GLY A 556 0.53 5.11 11.05
C GLY A 556 -0.76 5.35 10.29
N TYR A 557 -1.82 4.68 10.72
CA TYR A 557 -3.16 4.81 10.14
C TYR A 557 -4.10 5.70 10.99
N ARG A 558 -3.64 6.21 12.15
CA ARG A 558 -4.50 6.98 13.05
C ARG A 558 -4.69 8.40 12.56
N MET A 559 -3.63 9.08 12.11
CA MET A 559 -3.70 10.47 11.62
C MET A 559 -4.85 10.67 10.64
N LEU A 560 -4.90 9.88 9.56
CA LEU A 560 -5.96 10.02 8.57
C LEU A 560 -7.36 9.80 9.15
N ARG A 561 -7.52 8.84 10.07
CA ARG A 561 -8.80 8.60 10.73
C ARG A 561 -9.22 9.78 11.62
N GLU A 562 -8.32 10.28 12.46
CA GLU A 562 -8.61 11.42 13.35
C GLU A 562 -8.84 12.70 12.54
N THR A 563 -8.06 12.91 11.47
CA THR A 563 -8.24 14.02 10.51
C THR A 563 -9.66 14.00 9.94
N MET A 564 -10.11 12.84 9.46
CA MET A 564 -11.44 12.71 8.87
C MET A 564 -12.57 12.84 9.89
N ALA A 565 -12.36 12.42 11.14
CA ALA A 565 -13.30 12.69 12.23
C ALA A 565 -13.41 14.19 12.48
N ARG A 566 -12.26 14.88 12.57
CA ARG A 566 -12.22 16.31 12.83
C ARG A 566 -12.82 17.16 11.70
N LEU A 567 -12.55 16.80 10.45
CA LEU A 567 -13.17 17.48 9.31
C LEU A 567 -14.70 17.35 9.33
N LYS A 568 -15.25 16.19 9.70
CA LYS A 568 -16.71 16.01 9.85
C LYS A 568 -17.30 16.89 10.94
N GLU A 569 -16.62 17.05 12.08
CA GLU A 569 -17.03 17.99 13.12
C GLU A 569 -17.08 19.44 12.63
N ARG A 570 -16.22 19.77 11.66
CA ARG A 570 -16.16 21.09 11.00
C ARG A 570 -17.18 21.25 9.85
N GLY A 571 -18.09 20.30 9.66
CA GLY A 571 -19.12 20.36 8.62
C GLY A 571 -18.64 20.00 7.21
N LEU A 572 -17.66 19.08 7.13
CA LEU A 572 -17.27 18.41 5.88
C LEU A 572 -18.43 17.59 5.28
#